data_AF-A0A3P7IY79-F1
#
_entry.id   AF-A0A3P7IY79-F1
#
_cell.length_a   1.000
_cell.length_b   1.000
_cell.length_c   1.000
_cell.angle_alpha   90.00
_cell.angle_beta   90.00
_cell.angle_gamma   90.00
#
_symmetry.space_group_name_H-M   'P 1'
#
loop_
_entity.id
_entity.type
_entity.pdbx_description
1 polymer ?
#
loop_
_entity_poly.entity_id
_entity_poly.type
_entity_poly.pdbx_seq_one_letter_code
_entity_poly.pdbx_strand_id
1 'polypeptide(L)'
;MKLSSQCSMNNPEHKAMEQASVLGIGNARSLAALFNLLINGKLVGEKTLAMLKQPVVNETDYVTQLRMVFGHGLMYHPSITGEYQNSNPNNRRATRAHERQKGFHFFQGEPIAGHGGYGCQEVNFDPKNGVVIAYVTNGLKVGMYDSCRIYMRLQNAVYDVIRQSQPIPSS
;
A
#
# COMPACT_ATOMS: atom_id res chain seq x y z
N MET A 1 16.23 34.81 -11.50
CA MET A 1 15.43 33.63 -11.15
C MET A 1 14.67 33.95 -9.86
N LYS A 2 13.35 34.18 -9.90
CA LYS A 2 12.56 34.40 -8.67
C LYS A 2 12.38 33.05 -8.00
N LEU A 3 12.93 32.87 -6.80
CA LEU A 3 12.54 31.75 -5.94
C LEU A 3 11.06 31.96 -5.60
N SER A 4 10.19 31.07 -6.09
CA SER A 4 8.82 30.98 -5.58
C SER A 4 8.89 30.63 -4.09
N SER A 5 8.41 31.54 -3.24
CA SER A 5 8.34 31.34 -1.78
C SER A 5 7.26 30.33 -1.36
N GLN A 6 6.51 29.76 -2.32
CA GLN A 6 5.54 28.71 -2.08
C GLN A 6 5.82 27.51 -3.00
N CYS A 7 6.30 26.42 -2.41
CA CYS A 7 6.30 25.11 -3.04
C CYS A 7 4.87 24.53 -3.01
N SER A 8 3.95 25.18 -3.74
CA SER A 8 2.56 24.74 -3.84
C SER A 8 2.43 23.70 -4.94
N MET A 9 1.95 22.50 -4.60
CA MET A 9 1.64 21.44 -5.57
C MET A 9 0.46 21.80 -6.48
N ASN A 10 -0.27 22.89 -6.17
CA ASN A 10 -1.34 23.41 -7.01
C ASN A 10 -0.85 24.34 -8.13
N ASN A 11 0.46 24.62 -8.22
CA ASN A 11 1.03 25.41 -9.31
C ASN A 11 0.88 24.67 -10.66
N PRO A 12 0.22 25.26 -11.69
CA PRO A 12 0.10 24.64 -13.01
C PRO A 12 1.45 24.34 -13.67
N GLU A 13 2.49 25.13 -13.41
CA GLU A 13 3.84 24.86 -13.92
C GLU A 13 4.38 23.54 -13.36
N HIS A 14 4.13 23.24 -12.09
CA HIS A 14 4.51 21.95 -11.50
C HIS A 14 3.71 20.80 -12.10
N LYS A 15 2.41 20.99 -12.36
CA LYS A 15 1.57 19.97 -12.99
C LYS A 15 2.01 19.61 -14.41
N ALA A 16 2.62 20.57 -15.11
CA ALA A 16 3.18 20.36 -16.44
C ALA A 16 4.57 19.69 -16.41
N MET A 17 5.25 19.67 -15.25
CA MET A 17 6.53 18.97 -15.13
C MET A 17 6.33 17.46 -15.03
N GLU A 18 7.13 16.72 -15.80
CA GLU A 18 7.10 15.25 -15.84
C GLU A 18 7.93 14.61 -14.71
N GLN A 19 7.67 15.00 -13.46
CA GLN A 19 8.34 14.39 -12.31
C GLN A 19 7.56 13.16 -11.83
N ALA A 20 7.86 12.00 -12.44
CA ALA A 20 7.18 10.72 -12.22
C ALA A 20 7.10 10.30 -10.74
N SER A 21 8.04 10.73 -9.90
CA SER A 21 8.09 10.36 -8.48
C SER A 21 6.96 10.96 -7.63
N VAL A 22 6.42 12.14 -7.98
CA VAL A 22 5.49 12.88 -7.08
C VAL A 22 4.40 13.70 -7.79
N LEU A 23 4.48 13.95 -9.09
CA LEU A 23 3.56 14.85 -9.81
C LEU A 23 2.49 14.12 -10.65
N GLY A 24 2.35 12.81 -10.48
CA GLY A 24 1.28 12.05 -11.14
C GLY A 24 -0.12 12.53 -10.75
N ILE A 25 -0.96 12.83 -11.75
CA ILE A 25 -2.35 13.25 -11.56
C ILE A 25 -3.27 12.14 -12.04
N GLY A 26 -4.18 11.70 -11.17
CA GLY A 26 -5.12 10.62 -11.48
C GLY A 26 -6.25 10.52 -10.46
N ASN A 27 -7.06 9.48 -10.62
CA ASN A 27 -8.15 9.16 -9.71
C ASN A 27 -8.09 7.68 -9.30
N ALA A 28 -8.76 7.33 -8.20
CA ALA A 28 -8.74 5.98 -7.64
C ALA A 28 -9.23 4.91 -8.63
N ARG A 29 -10.25 5.21 -9.44
CA ARG A 29 -10.82 4.25 -10.41
C ARG A 29 -9.80 3.88 -11.48
N SER A 30 -9.20 4.88 -12.13
CA SER A 30 -8.21 4.67 -13.19
C SER A 30 -6.96 3.98 -12.64
N LEU A 31 -6.52 4.36 -11.43
CA LEU A 31 -5.36 3.76 -10.79
C LEU A 31 -5.61 2.28 -10.42
N ALA A 32 -6.76 1.97 -9.83
CA ALA A 32 -7.15 0.59 -9.53
C ALA A 32 -7.29 -0.25 -10.81
N ALA A 33 -7.87 0.30 -11.87
CA ALA A 33 -8.01 -0.39 -13.14
C ALA A 33 -6.64 -0.71 -13.78
N LEU A 34 -5.69 0.23 -13.73
CA LEU A 34 -4.34 0.02 -14.22
C LEU A 34 -3.64 -1.12 -13.46
N PHE A 35 -3.66 -1.07 -12.13
CA PHE A 35 -3.05 -2.12 -11.32
C PHE A 35 -3.78 -3.47 -11.46
N ASN A 36 -5.10 -3.46 -11.72
CA ASN A 36 -5.83 -4.68 -12.03
C ASN A 36 -5.32 -5.31 -13.35
N LEU A 37 -5.03 -4.51 -14.37
CA LEU A 37 -4.40 -5.02 -15.59
C LEU A 37 -2.98 -5.55 -15.32
N LEU A 38 -2.22 -4.89 -14.44
CA LEU A 38 -0.88 -5.33 -14.03
C LEU A 38 -0.90 -6.72 -13.39
N ILE A 39 -1.71 -6.91 -12.34
CA ILE A 39 -1.72 -8.16 -11.56
C ILE A 39 -2.29 -9.34 -12.33
N ASN A 40 -3.11 -9.08 -13.36
CA ASN A 40 -3.65 -10.10 -14.27
C ASN A 40 -2.72 -10.38 -15.46
N GLY A 41 -1.46 -9.90 -15.44
CA GLY A 41 -0.47 -10.17 -16.49
C GLY A 41 -0.79 -9.54 -17.84
N LYS A 42 -1.68 -8.54 -17.88
CA LYS A 42 -2.07 -7.87 -19.14
C LYS A 42 -1.16 -6.70 -19.51
N LEU A 43 -0.39 -6.17 -18.56
CA LEU A 43 0.56 -5.07 -18.81
C LEU A 43 2.02 -5.55 -18.92
N VAL A 44 2.36 -6.64 -18.23
CA VAL A 44 3.73 -7.17 -18.16
C VAL A 44 3.69 -8.70 -18.22
N GLY A 45 4.76 -9.31 -18.74
CA GLY A 45 4.87 -10.78 -18.82
C GLY A 45 5.03 -11.44 -17.45
N GLU A 46 4.79 -12.75 -17.39
CA GLU A 46 4.82 -13.55 -16.15
C GLU A 46 6.13 -13.43 -15.37
N LYS A 47 7.28 -13.46 -16.07
CA LYS A 47 8.60 -13.27 -15.46
C LYS A 47 8.70 -11.92 -14.76
N THR A 48 8.24 -10.85 -15.41
CA THR A 48 8.24 -9.50 -14.83
C THR A 48 7.29 -9.40 -13.64
N LEU A 49 6.10 -9.97 -13.76
CA LEU A 49 5.13 -9.99 -12.67
C LEU A 49 5.66 -10.77 -11.45
N ALA A 50 6.35 -11.89 -11.67
CA ALA A 50 7.00 -12.64 -10.60
C ALA A 50 8.08 -11.82 -9.88
N MET A 51 8.89 -11.05 -10.61
CA MET A 51 9.87 -10.13 -10.00
C MET A 51 9.19 -9.04 -9.17
N LEU A 52 8.10 -8.44 -9.69
CA LEU A 52 7.34 -7.41 -8.97
C LEU A 52 6.68 -7.92 -7.68
N LYS A 53 6.43 -9.23 -7.55
CA LYS A 53 5.91 -9.81 -6.31
C LYS A 53 6.96 -10.03 -5.23
N GLN A 54 8.25 -9.90 -5.56
CA GLN A 54 9.34 -10.21 -4.64
C GLN A 54 9.97 -8.94 -4.06
N PRO A 55 10.03 -8.80 -2.72
CA PRO A 55 10.77 -7.72 -2.09
C PRO A 55 12.28 -7.89 -2.32
N VAL A 56 13.00 -6.77 -2.36
CA VAL A 56 14.45 -6.72 -2.57
C VAL A 56 15.18 -6.27 -1.31
N VAL A 57 14.61 -5.29 -0.60
CA VAL A 57 15.20 -4.66 0.59
C VAL A 57 14.21 -4.76 1.75
N ASN A 58 14.70 -5.15 2.92
CA ASN A 58 13.93 -5.22 4.17
C ASN A 58 14.80 -4.78 5.35
N GLU A 59 14.98 -3.47 5.47
CA GLU A 59 15.83 -2.85 6.48
C GLU A 59 15.24 -1.54 6.97
N THR A 60 15.94 -0.92 7.92
CA THR A 60 15.60 0.43 8.38
C THR A 60 15.97 1.41 7.27
N ASP A 61 14.97 2.12 6.75
CA ASP A 61 15.19 3.19 5.80
C ASP A 61 15.75 4.42 6.53
N TYR A 62 16.91 4.90 6.08
CA TYR A 62 17.63 5.99 6.74
C TYR A 62 16.93 7.35 6.63
N VAL A 63 16.02 7.54 5.67
CA VAL A 63 15.33 8.82 5.47
C VAL A 63 14.10 8.90 6.37
N THR A 64 13.28 7.87 6.35
CA THR A 64 12.03 7.78 7.12
C THR A 64 12.26 7.30 8.55
N GLN A 65 13.42 6.68 8.84
CA GLN A 65 13.73 6.05 10.13
C GLN A 65 12.74 4.94 10.51
N LEU A 66 12.03 4.40 9.51
CA LEU A 66 11.09 3.29 9.67
C LEU A 66 11.68 2.05 9.00
N ARG A 67 11.36 0.86 9.54
CA ARG A 67 11.65 -0.38 8.84
C ARG A 67 10.65 -0.53 7.69
N MET A 68 11.16 -0.48 6.48
CA MET A 68 10.36 -0.51 5.25
C MET A 68 10.81 -1.67 4.38
N VAL A 69 9.87 -2.24 3.63
CA VAL A 69 10.16 -3.32 2.68
C VAL A 69 9.89 -2.81 1.27
N PHE A 70 10.91 -2.84 0.43
CA PHE A 70 10.87 -2.29 -0.92
C PHE A 70 11.39 -3.26 -1.97
N GLY A 71 11.02 -3.03 -3.22
CA GLY A 71 11.48 -3.81 -4.37
C GLY A 71 10.82 -3.34 -5.65
N HIS A 72 11.62 -3.18 -6.71
CA HIS A 72 11.12 -2.88 -8.06
C HIS A 72 10.11 -1.72 -8.17
N GLY A 73 10.24 -0.69 -7.33
CA GLY A 73 9.33 0.46 -7.29
C GLY A 73 8.06 0.27 -6.46
N LEU A 74 7.98 -0.81 -5.67
CA LEU A 74 6.86 -1.13 -4.80
C LEU A 74 7.29 -1.18 -3.32
N MET A 75 6.35 -0.83 -2.47
CA MET A 75 6.32 -1.07 -1.03
C MET A 75 5.61 -2.40 -0.77
N TYR A 76 6.11 -3.17 0.20
CA TYR A 76 5.54 -4.46 0.58
C TYR A 76 5.06 -4.45 2.02
N HIS A 77 3.90 -5.06 2.22
CA HIS A 77 3.21 -5.12 3.50
C HIS A 77 2.78 -6.55 3.83
N PRO A 78 2.64 -6.90 5.12
CA PRO A 78 2.17 -8.22 5.51
C PRO A 78 0.79 -8.53 4.92
N SER A 79 0.58 -9.78 4.51
CA SER A 79 -0.74 -10.23 4.07
C SER A 79 -1.73 -10.14 5.23
N ILE A 80 -2.88 -9.51 5.01
CA ILE A 80 -3.93 -9.36 6.03
C ILE A 80 -4.64 -10.70 6.31
N THR A 81 -4.48 -11.68 5.41
CA THR A 81 -5.02 -13.03 5.58
C THR A 81 -4.05 -14.00 6.26
N GLY A 82 -2.78 -13.62 6.43
CA GLY A 82 -1.81 -14.32 7.26
C GLY A 82 -1.77 -13.67 8.63
N GLU A 83 -2.18 -14.40 9.66
CA GLU A 83 -1.95 -14.03 11.06
C GLU A 83 -2.43 -12.61 11.48
N TYR A 84 -3.68 -12.26 11.18
CA TYR A 84 -4.45 -11.41 12.10
C TYR A 84 -4.87 -12.23 13.35
N GLN A 85 -3.96 -13.07 13.88
CA GLN A 85 -4.19 -13.78 15.12
C GLN A 85 -3.65 -12.93 16.27
N ASN A 86 -4.57 -12.53 17.15
CA ASN A 86 -4.34 -12.05 18.52
C ASN A 86 -4.07 -10.56 18.76
N SER A 87 -4.77 -9.64 18.09
CA SER A 87 -5.05 -8.35 18.73
C SER A 87 -6.54 -8.23 19.05
N ASN A 88 -6.88 -8.61 20.29
CA ASN A 88 -8.14 -8.23 20.90
C ASN A 88 -8.23 -6.70 20.89
N PRO A 89 -9.18 -6.07 20.17
CA PRO A 89 -9.26 -4.62 20.02
C PRO A 89 -9.49 -3.87 21.35
N ASN A 90 -9.82 -4.60 22.42
CA ASN A 90 -10.04 -4.04 23.76
C ASN A 90 -8.79 -4.02 24.66
N ASN A 91 -7.64 -4.57 24.22
CA ASN A 91 -6.42 -4.58 25.03
C ASN A 91 -5.36 -3.58 24.51
N ARG A 92 -5.48 -2.32 24.96
CA ARG A 92 -4.62 -1.19 24.56
C ARG A 92 -3.13 -1.31 24.94
N ARG A 93 -2.75 -2.24 25.82
CA ARG A 93 -1.34 -2.50 26.18
C ARG A 93 -0.70 -3.54 25.25
N ALA A 94 -1.47 -4.53 24.79
CA ALA A 94 -1.01 -5.49 23.80
C ALA A 94 -0.77 -4.82 22.44
N THR A 95 -1.64 -3.89 22.01
CA THR A 95 -1.52 -3.19 20.72
C THR A 95 -0.20 -2.43 20.57
N ARG A 96 0.30 -1.75 21.61
CA ARG A 96 1.57 -1.00 21.57
C ARG A 96 2.82 -1.87 21.60
N ALA A 97 2.77 -3.03 22.25
CA ALA A 97 3.89 -3.99 22.27
C ALA A 97 3.95 -4.80 20.96
N HIS A 98 2.77 -5.15 20.40
CA HIS A 98 2.64 -5.82 19.11
C HIS A 98 3.01 -4.90 17.93
N GLU A 99 2.70 -3.61 17.99
CA GLU A 99 3.13 -2.59 17.01
C GLU A 99 4.66 -2.48 16.88
N ARG A 100 5.41 -2.72 17.96
CA ARG A 100 6.89 -2.73 17.93
C ARG A 100 7.47 -4.02 17.34
N GLN A 101 6.70 -5.10 17.30
CA GLN A 101 7.10 -6.41 16.75
C GLN A 101 6.69 -6.64 15.29
N LYS A 102 5.83 -5.78 14.70
CA LYS A 102 5.43 -5.80 13.27
C LYS A 102 6.61 -5.79 12.27
N GLY A 103 7.82 -5.49 12.71
CA GLY A 103 9.03 -5.48 11.88
C GLY A 103 9.80 -6.79 11.80
N PHE A 104 9.32 -7.93 12.31
CA PHE A 104 10.18 -9.11 12.52
C PHE A 104 9.77 -10.44 11.86
N HIS A 105 8.72 -10.49 11.05
CA HIS A 105 8.34 -11.72 10.35
C HIS A 105 8.58 -11.61 8.85
N PHE A 106 9.40 -12.53 8.32
CA PHE A 106 9.36 -12.90 6.90
C PHE A 106 7.89 -13.17 6.54
N PHE A 107 7.42 -12.60 5.43
CA PHE A 107 6.04 -12.79 5.01
C PHE A 107 5.72 -14.29 4.89
N GLN A 108 4.90 -14.82 5.78
CA GLN A 108 4.33 -16.15 5.62
C GLN A 108 3.17 -16.04 4.60
N GLY A 109 3.53 -16.03 3.31
CA GLY A 109 2.59 -15.91 2.18
C GLY A 109 2.94 -14.77 1.21
N GLU A 110 2.21 -14.68 0.09
CA GLU A 110 2.39 -13.59 -0.87
C GLU A 110 2.07 -12.23 -0.20
N PRO A 111 3.01 -11.28 -0.16
CA PRO A 111 2.80 -9.98 0.48
C PRO A 111 1.81 -9.12 -0.30
N ILE A 112 1.19 -8.17 0.38
CA ILE A 112 0.51 -7.06 -0.27
C ILE A 112 1.58 -6.13 -0.82
N ALA A 113 1.45 -5.70 -2.07
CA ALA A 113 2.41 -4.81 -2.70
C ALA A 113 1.71 -3.59 -3.29
N GLY A 114 2.40 -2.46 -3.36
CA GLY A 114 1.78 -1.22 -3.78
C GLY A 114 2.71 -0.03 -3.68
N HIS A 115 2.13 1.16 -3.65
CA HIS A 115 2.88 2.38 -3.36
C HIS A 115 1.98 3.42 -2.71
N GLY A 116 2.49 4.02 -1.63
CA GLY A 116 1.86 5.15 -0.98
C GLY A 116 2.41 6.49 -1.46
N GLY A 117 1.57 7.51 -1.43
CA GLY A 117 1.92 8.90 -1.69
C GLY A 117 1.65 9.76 -0.46
N TYR A 118 2.39 10.87 -0.37
CA TYR A 118 2.11 11.89 0.64
C TYR A 118 0.64 12.30 0.60
N GLY A 119 0.01 12.40 1.78
CA GLY A 119 -1.41 12.70 1.89
C GLY A 119 -2.33 11.49 2.08
N CYS A 120 -1.77 10.30 2.35
CA CYS A 120 -2.48 9.02 2.50
C CYS A 120 -3.11 8.49 1.20
N GLN A 121 -2.81 9.08 0.05
CA GLN A 121 -3.20 8.44 -1.22
C GLN A 121 -2.32 7.22 -1.48
N GLU A 122 -2.89 6.12 -1.94
CA GLU A 122 -2.15 4.89 -2.15
C GLU A 122 -2.88 3.93 -3.08
N VAL A 123 -2.12 3.03 -3.68
CA VAL A 123 -2.65 1.86 -4.37
C VAL A 123 -1.89 0.64 -3.89
N ASN A 124 -2.63 -0.38 -3.47
CA ASN A 124 -2.07 -1.65 -3.06
C ASN A 124 -2.86 -2.79 -3.70
N PHE A 125 -2.18 -3.88 -3.99
CA PHE A 125 -2.76 -5.09 -4.52
C PHE A 125 -2.34 -6.29 -3.69
N ASP A 126 -3.26 -7.23 -3.56
CA ASP A 126 -3.06 -8.51 -2.90
C ASP A 126 -3.17 -9.61 -3.94
N PRO A 127 -2.04 -10.14 -4.40
CA PRO A 127 -2.02 -11.20 -5.40
C PRO A 127 -2.76 -12.47 -4.97
N LYS A 128 -2.74 -12.79 -3.66
CA LYS A 128 -3.38 -14.00 -3.11
C LYS A 128 -4.90 -13.91 -3.23
N ASN A 129 -5.47 -12.74 -2.95
CA ASN A 129 -6.91 -12.51 -3.02
C ASN A 129 -7.38 -11.91 -4.35
N GLY A 130 -6.45 -11.62 -5.27
CA GLY A 130 -6.76 -11.03 -6.58
C GLY A 130 -7.42 -9.64 -6.48
N VAL A 131 -7.11 -8.87 -5.44
CA VAL A 131 -7.76 -7.56 -5.18
C VAL A 131 -6.79 -6.41 -5.33
N VAL A 132 -7.28 -5.29 -5.87
CA VAL A 132 -6.59 -4.00 -5.91
C VAL A 132 -7.43 -2.97 -5.18
N ILE A 133 -6.80 -2.23 -4.26
CA ILE A 133 -7.42 -1.13 -3.53
C ILE A 133 -6.64 0.13 -3.86
N ALA A 134 -7.29 1.08 -4.53
CA ALA A 134 -6.76 2.42 -4.72
C ALA A 134 -7.59 3.43 -3.96
N TYR A 135 -6.92 4.34 -3.27
CA TYR A 135 -7.51 5.45 -2.55
C TYR A 135 -6.76 6.73 -2.92
N VAL A 136 -7.49 7.72 -3.44
CA VAL A 136 -6.95 9.02 -3.87
C VAL A 136 -7.79 10.11 -3.23
N THR A 137 -7.14 11.14 -2.72
CA THR A 137 -7.78 12.18 -1.91
C THR A 137 -7.17 13.55 -2.20
N ASN A 138 -8.01 14.59 -2.24
CA ASN A 138 -7.54 15.98 -2.33
C ASN A 138 -7.19 16.59 -0.96
N GLY A 139 -7.64 15.98 0.14
CA GLY A 139 -7.27 16.40 1.49
C GLY A 139 -6.02 15.67 1.96
N LEU A 140 -4.93 16.42 2.20
CA LEU A 140 -3.70 15.89 2.78
C LEU A 140 -3.95 15.35 4.19
N LYS A 141 -3.47 14.13 4.44
CA LYS A 141 -3.56 13.43 5.73
C LYS A 141 -2.19 12.85 6.06
N VAL A 142 -1.92 12.72 7.36
CA VAL A 142 -0.72 12.07 7.87
C VAL A 142 -0.92 10.56 7.84
N GLY A 143 0.12 9.84 7.46
CA GLY A 143 0.16 8.38 7.43
C GLY A 143 0.16 7.81 6.00
N MET A 144 0.55 6.55 5.95
CA MET A 144 0.64 5.69 4.77
C MET A 144 0.24 4.28 5.19
N TYR A 145 -0.50 3.56 4.35
CA TYR A 145 -0.92 2.20 4.62
C TYR A 145 -1.65 2.07 5.98
N ASP A 146 -1.18 1.22 6.88
CA ASP A 146 -1.82 0.93 8.19
C ASP A 146 -1.74 2.10 9.18
N SER A 147 -0.84 3.06 8.94
CA SER A 147 -0.78 4.31 9.70
C SER A 147 -1.79 5.35 9.20
N CYS A 148 -2.39 5.16 8.02
CA CYS A 148 -3.51 5.99 7.59
C CYS A 148 -4.86 5.39 7.97
N ARG A 149 -5.52 6.02 8.95
CA ARG A 149 -6.81 5.59 9.49
C ARG A 149 -7.93 5.43 8.44
N ILE A 150 -7.95 6.28 7.41
CA ILE A 150 -9.03 6.26 6.41
C ILE A 150 -8.82 5.11 5.42
N TYR A 151 -7.59 4.95 4.92
CA TYR A 151 -7.25 3.82 4.08
C TYR A 151 -7.46 2.49 4.81
N MET A 152 -7.00 2.38 6.06
CA MET A 152 -7.18 1.17 6.88
C MET A 152 -8.66 0.78 7.03
N ARG A 153 -9.57 1.75 7.18
CA ARG A 153 -11.02 1.47 7.24
C ARG A 153 -11.56 0.92 5.93
N LEU A 154 -11.14 1.49 4.81
CA LEU A 154 -11.51 0.99 3.47
C LEU A 154 -10.96 -0.42 3.25
N GLN A 155 -9.69 -0.64 3.58
CA GLN A 155 -9.05 -1.94 3.47
C GLN A 155 -9.78 -2.98 4.31
N ASN A 156 -10.05 -2.71 5.59
CA ASN A 156 -10.78 -3.65 6.46
C ASN A 156 -12.15 -4.01 5.89
N ALA A 157 -12.91 -3.03 5.41
CA ALA A 157 -14.23 -3.27 4.82
C ALA A 157 -14.17 -4.15 3.56
N VAL A 158 -13.17 -3.94 2.69
CA VAL A 158 -12.95 -4.80 1.51
C VAL A 158 -12.62 -6.23 1.94
N TYR A 159 -11.71 -6.40 2.90
CA TYR A 159 -11.35 -7.74 3.37
C TYR A 159 -12.45 -8.42 4.18
N ASP A 160 -13.34 -7.69 4.85
CA ASP A 160 -14.55 -8.24 5.45
C ASP A 160 -15.45 -8.89 4.39
N VAL A 161 -15.67 -8.21 3.26
CA VAL A 161 -16.44 -8.76 2.13
C VAL A 161 -15.76 -9.98 1.53
N ILE A 162 -14.44 -9.92 1.32
CA ILE A 162 -13.67 -11.06 0.79
C ILE A 162 -13.83 -12.28 1.71
N ARG A 163 -13.65 -12.11 3.03
CA ARG A 163 -13.81 -13.20 4.01
C ARG A 163 -15.20 -13.82 3.98
N GLN A 164 -16.24 -13.00 3.89
CA GLN A 164 -17.62 -13.46 3.83
C GLN A 164 -17.97 -14.18 2.51
N SER A 165 -17.21 -13.89 1.44
CA SER A 165 -17.44 -14.46 0.11
C SER A 165 -16.66 -15.76 -0.14
N GLN A 166 -15.71 -16.12 0.74
CA GLN A 166 -14.97 -17.38 0.62
C GLN A 166 -15.84 -18.58 1.02
N PRO A 167 -15.77 -19.71 0.28
CA PRO A 167 -16.45 -20.93 0.68
C PRO A 167 -16.01 -21.38 2.07
N ILE A 168 -16.95 -21.89 2.89
CA ILE A 168 -16.60 -22.54 4.16
C ILE A 168 -15.71 -23.74 3.82
N PRO A 169 -14.52 -23.89 4.42
CA PRO A 169 -13.67 -25.04 4.21
C PRO A 169 -14.46 -26.31 4.52
N SER A 170 -14.55 -27.24 3.57
CA SER A 170 -15.12 -28.56 3.82
C SER A 170 -14.27 -29.28 4.85
N SER A 171 -14.87 -29.60 5.99
CA SER A 171 -14.32 -30.40 7.09
C SER A 171 -13.86 -31.78 6.65
#